data_AF-A0A1F6STF7-F1
#
_entry.id   AF-A0A1F6STF7-F1
#
_cell.length_a   1.000
_cell.length_b   1.000
_cell.length_c   1.000
_cell.angle_alpha   90.00
_cell.angle_beta   90.00
_cell.angle_gamma   90.00
#
_symmetry.space_group_name_H-M   'P 1'
#
loop_
_entity.id
_entity.type
_entity.pdbx_description
1 polymer ?
#
loop_
_entity_poly.entity_id
_entity_poly.type
_entity_poly.pdbx_seq_one_letter_code
_entity_poly.pdbx_strand_id
1 'polypeptide(L)'
;MYLSYLMGAPKITDEELKAFGIEIVSKTDSGSRRLKIPFKKIEDYHRLVVEKLDLGFWNEYLDENNIHFIFKSASGDIREYLLSPDNEK
;
A
#
# COMPACT_ATOMS: atom_id res chain seq x y z
N MET A 1 2.16 10.95 -9.98
CA MET A 1 1.39 10.12 -9.03
C MET A 1 2.09 8.78 -8.91
N TYR A 2 2.00 8.15 -7.75
CA TYR A 2 2.32 6.74 -7.57
C TYR A 2 1.06 5.90 -7.62
N LEU A 3 1.21 4.60 -7.89
CA LEU A 3 0.09 3.67 -7.99
C LEU A 3 0.18 2.65 -6.86
N SER A 4 -0.95 2.21 -6.34
CA SER A 4 -0.98 1.11 -5.37
C SER A 4 -2.21 0.25 -5.55
N TYR A 5 -2.07 -1.03 -5.22
CA TYR A 5 -3.15 -1.98 -5.11
C TYR A 5 -3.37 -2.34 -3.63
N LEU A 6 -4.21 -1.55 -2.95
CA LEU A 6 -4.43 -1.65 -1.51
C LEU A 6 -5.25 -2.89 -1.14
N MET A 7 -4.53 -3.95 -0.75
CA MET A 7 -5.06 -5.20 -0.20
C MET A 7 -4.87 -5.28 1.31
N GLY A 8 -5.66 -6.12 1.97
CA GLY A 8 -5.42 -6.49 3.37
C GLY A 8 -5.49 -5.36 4.39
N ALA A 9 -6.05 -4.20 4.02
CA ALA A 9 -6.10 -3.04 4.90
C ALA A 9 -7.54 -2.50 5.08
N PRO A 10 -8.50 -3.33 5.53
CA PRO A 10 -9.89 -2.91 5.71
C PRO A 10 -10.06 -1.80 6.76
N LYS A 11 -9.08 -1.65 7.66
CA LYS A 11 -9.03 -0.59 8.69
C LYS A 11 -8.69 0.80 8.15
N ILE A 12 -8.15 0.89 6.94
CA ILE A 12 -7.95 2.16 6.25
C ILE A 12 -9.28 2.53 5.60
N THR A 13 -9.89 3.66 5.97
CA THR A 13 -11.16 4.07 5.35
C THR A 13 -10.93 4.88 4.06
N ASP A 14 -11.97 5.01 3.25
CA ASP A 14 -11.92 5.86 2.05
C ASP A 14 -11.72 7.34 2.42
N GLU A 15 -12.28 7.79 3.53
CA GLU A 15 -12.18 9.16 4.03
C GLU A 15 -10.74 9.49 4.42
N GLU A 16 -10.02 8.55 5.04
CA GLU A 16 -8.60 8.72 5.37
C GLU A 16 -7.73 8.86 4.12
N LEU A 17 -7.99 8.03 3.10
CA LEU A 17 -7.32 8.13 1.81
C LEU A 17 -7.60 9.49 1.15
N LYS A 18 -8.87 9.91 1.13
CA LYS A 18 -9.30 11.21 0.56
C LYS A 18 -8.73 12.41 1.33
N ALA A 19 -8.59 12.32 2.65
CA ALA A 19 -7.98 13.37 3.47
C ALA A 19 -6.51 13.62 3.09
N PHE A 20 -5.82 12.60 2.57
CA PHE A 20 -4.49 12.73 1.98
C PHE A 20 -4.50 13.07 0.49
N GLY A 21 -5.66 13.28 -0.12
CA GLY A 21 -5.78 13.54 -1.56
C GLY A 21 -5.43 12.32 -2.42
N ILE A 22 -5.52 11.11 -1.87
CA ILE A 22 -5.34 9.86 -2.60
C ILE A 22 -6.64 9.56 -3.35
N GLU A 23 -6.54 9.34 -4.66
CA GLU A 23 -7.67 9.00 -5.52
C GLU A 23 -7.89 7.49 -5.51
N ILE A 24 -9.12 7.06 -5.23
CA ILE A 24 -9.55 5.68 -5.40
C ILE A 24 -10.09 5.53 -6.83
N VAL A 25 -9.31 4.89 -7.70
CA VAL A 25 -9.64 4.70 -9.12
C VAL A 25 -10.75 3.65 -9.28
N SER A 26 -10.65 2.56 -8.52
CA SER A 26 -11.65 1.49 -8.54
C SER A 26 -11.59 0.65 -7.27
N LYS A 27 -12.67 -0.10 -7.02
CA LYS A 27 -12.75 -1.13 -5.99
C LYS A 27 -13.05 -2.47 -6.64
N THR A 28 -12.46 -3.55 -6.12
CA THR A 28 -12.83 -4.91 -6.50
C THR A 28 -13.98 -5.42 -5.63
N ASP A 29 -14.62 -6.50 -6.04
CA ASP A 29 -15.69 -7.16 -5.27
C ASP A 29 -15.20 -7.64 -3.89
N SER A 30 -13.91 -7.96 -3.78
CA SER A 30 -13.25 -8.31 -2.51
C SER A 30 -12.90 -7.11 -1.62
N GLY A 31 -13.18 -5.88 -2.05
CA GLY A 31 -12.91 -4.65 -1.30
C GLY A 31 -11.48 -4.10 -1.45
N SER A 32 -10.64 -4.70 -2.29
CA SER A 32 -9.32 -4.14 -2.63
C SER A 32 -9.49 -2.85 -3.43
N ARG A 33 -8.58 -1.89 -3.24
CA ARG A 33 -8.67 -0.56 -3.86
C ARG A 33 -7.48 -0.27 -4.76
N ARG A 34 -7.74 0.22 -5.96
CA ARG A 34 -6.71 0.75 -6.86
C ARG A 34 -6.55 2.23 -6.61
N LEU A 35 -5.35 2.66 -6.26
CA LEU A 35 -5.09 4.01 -5.77
C LEU A 35 -4.14 4.78 -6.69
N LYS A 36 -4.35 6.09 -6.82
CA LYS A 36 -3.32 7.05 -7.24
C LYS A 36 -2.95 7.92 -6.05
N ILE A 37 -1.67 7.91 -5.71
CA ILE A 37 -1.12 8.60 -4.55
C ILE A 37 -0.35 9.84 -5.03
N PRO A 38 -0.66 11.04 -4.52
CA PRO A 38 0.18 12.21 -4.76
C PRO A 38 1.61 11.96 -4.30
N PHE A 39 2.61 12.36 -5.09
CA PHE A 39 4.03 12.14 -4.76
C PHE A 39 4.38 12.67 -3.37
N LYS A 40 3.88 13.87 -3.03
CA LYS A 40 4.07 14.52 -1.72
C LYS A 40 3.38 13.79 -0.54
N LYS A 41 2.64 12.73 -0.80
CA LYS A 41 1.83 11.97 0.17
C LYS A 41 2.25 10.51 0.29
N ILE A 42 3.35 10.12 -0.35
CA ILE A 42 3.81 8.73 -0.25
C ILE A 42 4.20 8.34 1.17
N GLU A 43 4.88 9.22 1.91
CA GLU A 43 5.25 8.96 3.31
C GLU A 43 4.04 8.87 4.24
N ASP A 44 2.99 9.67 3.98
CA ASP A 44 1.73 9.59 4.72
C ASP A 44 1.01 8.26 4.43
N TYR A 45 0.97 7.86 3.16
CA TYR A 45 0.38 6.60 2.73
C TYR A 45 1.13 5.39 3.27
N HIS A 46 2.47 5.40 3.22
CA HIS A 46 3.32 4.34 3.74
C HIS A 46 3.04 4.08 5.22
N ARG A 47 3.07 5.13 6.05
CA ARG A 47 2.76 5.04 7.48
C ARG A 47 1.37 4.49 7.73
N LEU A 48 0.37 4.97 6.98
CA LEU A 48 -1.00 4.48 7.08
C LEU A 48 -1.10 2.97 6.81
N VAL A 49 -0.37 2.47 5.82
CA VAL A 49 -0.31 1.03 5.50
C VAL A 49 0.41 0.26 6.59
N VAL A 50 1.60 0.67 7.02
CA VAL A 50 2.37 0.03 8.10
C VAL A 50 1.52 -0.15 9.37
N GLU A 51 0.80 0.91 9.76
CA GLU A 51 -0.05 0.90 10.96
C GLU A 51 -1.27 -0.01 10.79
N LYS A 52 -1.95 0.05 9.64
CA LYS A 52 -3.32 -0.49 9.49
C LYS A 52 -3.46 -1.69 8.56
N LEU A 53 -2.37 -2.15 7.95
CA LEU A 53 -2.34 -3.44 7.26
C LEU A 53 -2.64 -4.56 8.27
N ASP A 54 -3.48 -5.50 7.87
CA ASP A 54 -3.79 -6.68 8.67
C ASP A 54 -2.60 -7.64 8.72
N LEU A 55 -2.58 -8.47 9.76
CA LEU A 55 -1.55 -9.48 9.96
C LEU A 55 -1.61 -10.52 8.84
N GLY A 56 -0.44 -10.94 8.35
CA GLY A 56 -0.32 -11.93 7.28
C GLY A 56 -0.57 -11.38 5.87
N PHE A 57 -0.79 -10.07 5.71
CA PHE A 57 -0.94 -9.42 4.41
C PHE A 57 0.31 -8.68 3.99
N TRP A 58 0.38 -8.38 2.71
CA TRP A 58 1.29 -7.38 2.15
C TRP A 58 0.48 -6.32 1.41
N ASN A 59 1.17 -5.22 1.13
CA ASN A 59 0.72 -4.20 0.20
C ASN A 59 1.88 -3.73 -0.65
N GLU A 60 1.58 -3.17 -1.81
CA GLU A 60 2.58 -2.66 -2.74
C GLU A 60 2.23 -1.29 -3.29
N TYR A 61 3.25 -0.50 -3.59
CA TYR A 61 3.12 0.71 -4.39
C TYR A 61 4.24 0.84 -5.41
N LEU A 62 3.91 1.47 -6.52
CA LEU A 62 4.79 1.68 -7.67
C LEU A 62 5.16 3.15 -7.73
N ASP A 63 6.46 3.43 -7.63
CA ASP A 63 7.00 4.72 -8.01
C ASP A 63 7.32 4.76 -9.52
N GLU A 64 8.09 5.75 -9.98
CA GLU A 64 8.42 5.88 -11.41
C GLU A 64 9.24 4.70 -11.97
N ASN A 65 10.05 4.04 -11.13
CA ASN A 65 11.03 3.04 -11.57
C ASN A 65 11.00 1.74 -10.75
N ASN A 66 10.33 1.71 -9.61
CA ASN A 66 10.44 0.64 -8.64
C ASN A 66 9.09 0.18 -8.11
N ILE A 67 9.06 -1.07 -7.65
CA ILE A 67 7.96 -1.66 -6.89
C ILE A 67 8.43 -1.79 -5.44
N HIS A 68 7.68 -1.17 -4.53
CA HIS A 68 7.91 -1.22 -3.09
C HIS A 68 6.89 -2.14 -2.46
N PHE A 69 7.35 -3.07 -1.63
CA PHE A 69 6.50 -3.98 -0.87
C PHE A 69 6.59 -3.69 0.62
N ILE A 70 5.44 -3.76 1.29
CA ILE A 70 5.29 -3.69 2.75
C ILE A 70 4.61 -4.98 3.19
N PHE A 71 5.33 -5.86 3.87
CA PHE A 71 4.81 -7.11 4.42
C PHE A 71 4.58 -6.97 5.91
N LYS A 72 3.44 -7.44 6.41
CA LYS A 72 3.16 -7.60 7.84
C LYS A 72 2.94 -9.07 8.12
N SER A 73 3.85 -9.67 8.89
CA SER A 73 3.77 -11.09 9.23
C SER A 73 2.57 -11.39 10.14
N ALA A 74 2.31 -12.68 10.37
CA ALA A 74 1.33 -13.11 11.37
C ALA A 74 1.74 -12.72 12.81
N SER A 75 3.04 -12.55 13.08
CA SER A 75 3.56 -12.03 14.37
C SER A 75 3.47 -10.50 14.48
N GLY A 76 3.16 -9.80 13.38
CA GLY A 76 3.11 -8.34 13.33
C GLY A 76 4.42 -7.67 12.94
N ASP A 77 5.47 -8.46 12.66
CA ASP A 77 6.74 -7.94 12.17
C ASP A 77 6.56 -7.34 10.78
N ILE A 78 7.19 -6.18 10.57
CA ILE A 78 7.11 -5.45 9.32
C ILE A 78 8.42 -5.64 8.56
N ARG A 79 8.31 -5.99 7.28
CA ARG A 79 9.45 -6.08 6.35
C ARG A 79 9.13 -5.33 5.09
N GLU A 80 10.10 -4.57 4.61
CA GLU A 80 9.97 -3.75 3.43
C GLU A 80 11.02 -4.17 2.40
N TYR A 81 10.62 -4.21 1.14
CA TYR A 81 11.49 -4.60 0.04
C TYR A 81 11.29 -3.71 -1.15
N LEU A 82 12.39 -3.31 -1.76
CA LEU A 82 12.42 -2.80 -3.12
C LEU A 82 12.58 -4.00 -4.06
N LEU A 83 11.68 -4.17 -5.03
CA LEU A 83 11.83 -5.24 -6.02
C LEU A 83 13.17 -5.09 -6.75
N SER A 84 13.93 -6.17 -6.82
CA SER A 84 15.19 -6.24 -7.52
C SER A 84 15.41 -7.65 -8.08
N PRO A 85 16.32 -7.83 -9.04
CA PRO A 85 16.63 -9.17 -9.57
C PRO A 85 17.06 -10.18 -8.49
N ASP A 86 17.55 -9.71 -7.34
CA ASP A 86 17.97 -10.59 -6.25
C ASP A 86 16.81 -11.23 -5.48
N ASN A 87 15.64 -10.56 -5.47
CA ASN A 87 14.45 -11.01 -4.73
C ASN A 87 13.28 -11.46 -5.62
N GLU A 88 13.49 -11.55 -6.94
CA GLU A 88 12.55 -12.07 -7.93
C GLU A 88 12.69 -13.61 -8.15
N LYS A 89 13.34 -14.32 -7.23
CA LYS A 89 13.74 -15.73 -7.40
C LYS A 89 12.72 -16.74 -6.89
#